data_AF-A0A3B1CYM1-F1
#
_entry.id   AF-A0A3B1CYM1-F1
#
_cell.length_a   1.000
_cell.length_b   1.000
_cell.length_c   1.000
_cell.angle_alpha   90.00
_cell.angle_beta   90.00
_cell.angle_gamma   90.00
#
_symmetry.space_group_name_H-M   'P 1'
#
loop_
_entity.id
_entity.type
_entity.pdbx_description
1 polymer ?
#
loop_
_entity_poly.entity_id
_entity_poly.type
_entity_poly.pdbx_seq_one_letter_code
_entity_poly.pdbx_strand_id
1 'polypeptide(L)'
;VHEALEYAVGIFSPGTVWTELVLGSEPLDLVKEKIDRLTGKGIVPHLKLLATSMYTGKDYWRVKEVVRHLQQAAKRDRLTLKWLYPNCRCVSPLDTQYFTDDPTSAKLAAKPVYRSRLGKKAFEGFAALRRKLRIRDLSDSYESAGL
;
A
#
# COMPACT_ATOMS: atom_id res chain seq x y z
N VAL A 1 1.08 1.40 20.55
CA VAL A 1 0.93 1.25 19.07
C VAL A 1 -0.51 1.04 18.64
N HIS A 2 -1.29 0.16 19.29
CA HIS A 2 -2.67 -0.11 18.86
C HIS A 2 -3.61 1.10 18.99
N GLU A 3 -3.56 1.81 20.13
CA GLU A 3 -4.36 3.03 20.36
C GLU A 3 -4.07 4.15 19.35
N ALA A 4 -2.79 4.33 18.96
CA ALA A 4 -2.41 5.34 17.98
C ALA A 4 -2.97 5.02 16.57
N LEU A 5 -3.01 3.73 16.20
CA LEU A 5 -3.61 3.31 14.94
C LEU A 5 -5.14 3.47 14.96
N GLU A 6 -5.79 3.13 16.07
CA GLU A 6 -7.23 3.33 16.25
C GLU A 6 -7.63 4.79 16.19
N TYR A 7 -6.86 5.66 16.86
CA TYR A 7 -7.04 7.11 16.77
C TYR A 7 -6.88 7.61 15.33
N ALA A 8 -5.84 7.17 14.62
CA ALA A 8 -5.62 7.55 13.22
C ALA A 8 -6.75 7.10 12.30
N VAL A 9 -7.31 5.91 12.49
CA VAL A 9 -8.48 5.41 11.75
C VAL A 9 -9.72 6.27 12.00
N GLY A 10 -9.86 6.88 13.18
CA GLY A 10 -10.94 7.84 13.45
C GLY A 10 -10.82 9.15 12.68
N ILE A 11 -9.62 9.50 12.22
CA ILE A 11 -9.33 10.75 11.50
C ILE A 11 -9.30 10.54 9.98
N PHE A 12 -8.64 9.48 9.53
CA PHE A 12 -8.38 9.23 8.11
C PHE A 12 -9.36 8.22 7.52
N SER A 13 -9.66 8.38 6.23
CA SER A 13 -10.50 7.45 5.49
C SER A 13 -9.96 6.01 5.52
N PRO A 14 -10.83 4.99 5.48
CA PRO A 14 -10.41 3.59 5.41
C PRO A 14 -9.46 3.30 4.26
N GLY A 15 -8.36 2.61 4.54
CA GLY A 15 -7.31 2.32 3.56
C GLY A 15 -6.17 3.35 3.50
N THR A 16 -6.25 4.45 4.26
CA THR A 16 -5.15 5.45 4.36
C THR A 16 -4.14 5.08 5.43
N VAL A 17 -4.59 4.56 6.57
CA VAL A 17 -3.72 4.09 7.66
C VAL A 17 -3.20 2.71 7.33
N TRP A 18 -1.90 2.49 7.46
CA TRP A 18 -1.26 1.21 7.20
C TRP A 18 -0.27 0.84 8.32
N THR A 19 0.00 -0.45 8.47
CA THR A 19 1.01 -0.96 9.41
C THR A 19 1.72 -2.16 8.82
N GLU A 20 3.01 -2.33 9.17
CA GLU A 20 3.77 -3.52 8.80
C GLU A 20 3.37 -4.72 9.67
N LEU A 21 3.26 -5.88 9.05
CA LEU A 21 3.15 -7.19 9.68
C LEU A 21 4.33 -8.03 9.19
N VAL A 22 5.18 -8.46 10.11
CA VAL A 22 6.30 -9.34 9.79
C VAL A 22 5.79 -10.77 9.64
N LEU A 23 6.03 -11.40 8.49
CA LEU A 23 5.69 -12.80 8.31
C LEU A 23 6.77 -13.67 8.95
N GLY A 24 6.55 -14.04 10.21
CA GLY A 24 7.43 -14.93 10.97
C GLY A 24 7.04 -16.41 10.88
N SER A 25 7.61 -17.20 11.78
CA SER A 25 7.36 -18.65 11.96
C SER A 25 6.09 -18.98 12.75
N GLU A 26 5.27 -17.97 13.09
CA GLU A 26 4.03 -18.15 13.83
C GLU A 26 3.01 -19.05 13.07
N PRO A 27 2.01 -19.65 13.72
CA PRO A 27 0.94 -20.34 13.02
C PRO A 27 0.24 -19.47 11.96
N LEU A 28 -0.16 -20.06 10.84
CA LEU A 28 -0.79 -19.34 9.73
C LEU A 28 -2.11 -18.66 10.17
N ASP A 29 -2.89 -19.34 11.01
CA ASP A 29 -4.19 -18.84 11.46
C ASP A 29 -4.06 -17.57 12.31
N LEU A 30 -3.01 -17.46 13.12
CA LEU A 30 -2.74 -16.23 13.88
C LEU A 30 -2.39 -15.05 12.97
N VAL A 31 -1.67 -15.30 11.86
CA VAL A 31 -1.38 -14.26 10.87
C VAL A 31 -2.68 -13.82 10.19
N LYS A 32 -3.54 -14.76 9.82
CA LYS A 32 -4.85 -14.49 9.19
C LYS A 32 -5.76 -13.70 10.12
N GLU A 33 -5.82 -14.06 11.41
CA GLU A 33 -6.57 -13.33 12.42
C GLU A 33 -6.06 -11.90 12.60
N LYS A 34 -4.74 -11.70 12.64
CA LYS A 34 -4.13 -10.36 12.68
C LYS A 34 -4.51 -9.53 11.46
N ILE A 35 -4.50 -10.13 10.27
CA ILE A 35 -4.94 -9.47 9.04
C ILE A 35 -6.40 -9.06 9.17
N ASP A 36 -7.29 -9.99 9.54
CA ASP A 36 -8.73 -9.75 9.67
C ASP A 36 -9.03 -8.65 10.70
N ARG A 37 -8.31 -8.65 11.82
CA ARG A 37 -8.46 -7.60 12.85
C ARG A 37 -8.06 -6.23 12.34
N LEU A 38 -7.00 -6.12 11.53
CA LEU A 38 -6.55 -4.84 10.97
C LEU A 38 -7.47 -4.36 9.85
N THR A 39 -7.81 -5.23 8.91
CA THR A 39 -8.68 -4.87 7.78
C THR A 39 -10.09 -4.53 8.26
N GLY A 40 -10.61 -5.24 9.26
CA GLY A 40 -11.89 -4.94 9.89
C GLY A 40 -11.93 -3.57 10.59
N LYS A 41 -10.76 -3.03 10.97
CA LYS A 41 -10.61 -1.66 11.50
C LYS A 41 -10.30 -0.63 10.41
N GLY A 42 -10.35 -0.98 9.13
CA GLY A 42 -10.00 -0.03 8.05
C GLY A 42 -8.50 0.21 7.87
N ILE A 43 -7.63 -0.55 8.56
CA ILE A 43 -6.17 -0.44 8.51
C ILE A 43 -5.65 -1.38 7.44
N VAL A 44 -4.73 -0.90 6.59
CA VAL A 44 -4.06 -1.72 5.58
C VAL A 44 -2.89 -2.49 6.20
N PRO A 45 -2.89 -3.82 6.21
CA PRO A 45 -1.72 -4.61 6.57
C PRO A 45 -0.71 -4.65 5.42
N HIS A 46 0.54 -4.35 5.70
CA HIS A 46 1.68 -4.52 4.79
C HIS A 46 2.53 -5.70 5.25
N LEU A 47 2.58 -6.77 4.45
CA LEU A 47 3.33 -7.98 4.83
C LEU A 47 4.81 -7.79 4.50
N LYS A 48 5.65 -7.77 5.52
CA LYS A 48 7.10 -7.77 5.37
C LYS A 48 7.60 -9.20 5.26
N LEU A 49 8.09 -9.55 4.08
CA LEU A 49 8.70 -10.84 3.80
C LEU A 49 10.17 -10.78 4.26
N LEU A 50 10.57 -11.67 5.17
CA LEU A 50 11.97 -11.79 5.57
C LEU A 50 12.69 -12.75 4.60
N ALA A 51 13.89 -12.39 4.14
CA ALA A 51 14.64 -13.17 3.15
C ALA A 51 14.87 -14.65 3.55
N THR A 52 14.91 -14.92 4.86
CA THR A 52 15.04 -16.27 5.43
C THR A 52 13.79 -17.13 5.23
N SER A 53 12.60 -16.52 5.09
CA SER A 53 11.34 -17.26 4.91
C SER A 53 11.04 -17.63 3.46
N MET A 54 11.99 -17.51 2.53
CA MET A 54 11.78 -17.86 1.11
C MET A 54 12.82 -18.85 0.57
N TYR A 55 13.80 -19.25 1.39
CA TYR A 55 14.97 -20.00 0.94
C TYR A 55 14.72 -21.49 0.71
N THR A 56 13.67 -22.07 1.28
CA THR A 56 13.45 -23.53 1.27
C THR A 56 12.37 -24.01 0.29
N GLY A 57 11.69 -23.11 -0.43
CA GLY A 57 10.51 -23.44 -1.27
C GLY A 57 9.28 -23.92 -0.46
N LYS A 58 9.49 -24.59 0.68
CA LYS A 58 8.48 -25.00 1.65
C LYS A 58 7.77 -23.82 2.32
N ASP A 59 8.33 -22.62 2.27
CA ASP A 59 7.67 -21.42 2.82
C ASP A 59 6.91 -20.63 1.76
N TYR A 60 7.09 -20.94 0.46
CA TYR A 60 6.40 -20.22 -0.61
C TYR A 60 4.88 -20.46 -0.59
N TRP A 61 4.43 -21.69 -0.31
CA TRP A 61 3.00 -21.97 -0.17
C TRP A 61 2.38 -21.14 0.96
N ARG A 62 3.12 -20.97 2.06
CA ARG A 62 2.70 -20.21 3.23
C ARG A 62 2.56 -18.74 2.87
N VAL A 63 3.54 -18.16 2.18
CA VAL A 63 3.46 -16.79 1.66
C VAL A 63 2.27 -16.63 0.73
N LYS A 64 2.11 -17.53 -0.25
CA LYS A 64 1.00 -17.50 -1.21
C LYS A 64 -0.35 -17.50 -0.52
N GLU A 65 -0.50 -18.33 0.50
CA GLU A 65 -1.73 -18.47 1.27
C GLU A 65 -2.05 -17.24 2.13
N VAL A 66 -1.06 -16.66 2.80
CA VAL A 66 -1.25 -15.40 3.56
C VAL A 66 -1.58 -14.25 2.62
N VAL A 67 -0.88 -14.14 1.48
CA VAL A 67 -1.11 -13.08 0.49
C VAL A 67 -2.50 -13.21 -0.15
N ARG A 68 -2.94 -14.44 -0.42
CA ARG A 68 -4.32 -14.72 -0.86
C ARG A 68 -5.34 -14.26 0.18
N HIS A 69 -5.11 -14.56 1.46
CA HIS A 69 -5.98 -14.11 2.55
C HIS A 69 -6.01 -12.58 2.67
N LEU A 70 -4.85 -11.92 2.55
CA LEU A 70 -4.75 -10.45 2.56
C LEU A 70 -5.64 -9.83 1.48
N GLN A 71 -5.62 -10.37 0.26
CA GLN A 71 -6.47 -9.90 -0.83
C GLN A 71 -7.96 -10.08 -0.51
N GLN A 72 -8.33 -11.23 0.04
CA GLN A 72 -9.72 -11.56 0.38
C GLN A 72 -10.24 -10.66 1.51
N ALA A 73 -9.44 -10.47 2.57
CA ALA A 73 -9.78 -9.61 3.69
C ALA A 73 -9.93 -8.14 3.25
N ALA A 74 -8.99 -7.61 2.46
CA ALA A 74 -9.07 -6.24 1.94
C ALA A 74 -10.31 -6.02 1.06
N LYS A 75 -10.72 -7.02 0.26
CA LYS A 75 -11.96 -6.97 -0.53
C LYS A 75 -13.21 -7.07 0.34
N ARG A 76 -13.24 -8.01 1.29
CA ARG A 76 -14.36 -8.21 2.24
C ARG A 76 -14.65 -6.93 3.01
N ASP A 77 -13.60 -6.27 3.50
CA ASP A 77 -13.70 -5.08 4.35
C ASP A 77 -13.67 -3.77 3.54
N ARG A 78 -13.74 -3.87 2.20
CA ARG A 78 -13.87 -2.74 1.26
C ARG A 78 -12.80 -1.64 1.42
N LEU A 79 -11.56 -2.03 1.70
CA LEU A 79 -10.46 -1.08 1.87
C LEU A 79 -10.20 -0.28 0.58
N THR A 80 -10.05 1.04 0.72
CA THR A 80 -9.70 1.90 -0.43
C THR A 80 -8.20 1.83 -0.69
N LEU A 81 -7.79 0.99 -1.64
CA LEU A 81 -6.37 0.80 -1.99
C LEU A 81 -5.79 1.91 -2.89
N LYS A 82 -6.57 2.95 -3.22
CA LYS A 82 -6.13 4.04 -4.12
C LYS A 82 -5.03 4.90 -3.50
N TRP A 83 -4.92 4.90 -2.18
CA TRP A 83 -3.92 5.68 -1.43
C TRP A 83 -2.58 4.95 -1.28
N LEU A 84 -2.54 3.66 -1.62
CA LEU A 84 -1.34 2.87 -1.52
C LEU A 84 -0.38 3.22 -2.66
N TYR A 85 0.82 3.63 -2.28
CA TYR A 85 1.94 3.72 -3.20
C TYR A 85 2.70 2.39 -3.18
N PRO A 86 3.19 1.90 -4.34
CA PRO A 86 3.98 0.67 -4.38
C PRO A 86 5.17 0.77 -3.42
N ASN A 87 5.21 -0.11 -2.42
CA ASN A 87 6.31 -0.21 -1.50
C ASN A 87 7.05 -1.51 -1.77
N CYS A 88 8.19 -1.45 -2.46
CA CYS A 88 8.92 -2.64 -2.90
C CYS A 88 9.42 -3.54 -1.75
N ARG A 89 9.33 -3.10 -0.49
CA ARG A 89 9.80 -3.85 0.68
C ARG A 89 8.71 -4.69 1.36
N CYS A 90 7.44 -4.42 1.08
CA CYS A 90 6.32 -5.11 1.71
C CYS A 90 5.28 -5.49 0.66
N VAL A 91 4.59 -6.61 0.87
CA VAL A 91 3.44 -7.00 0.05
C VAL A 91 2.20 -6.30 0.60
N SER A 92 1.64 -5.41 -0.21
CA SER A 92 0.34 -4.79 0.07
C SER A 92 -0.79 -5.60 -0.59
N PRO A 93 -2.07 -5.31 -0.26
CA PRO A 93 -3.19 -5.92 -0.96
C PRO A 93 -3.22 -5.66 -2.48
N LEU A 94 -2.48 -4.66 -2.99
CA LEU A 94 -2.35 -4.39 -4.43
C LEU A 94 -1.42 -5.38 -5.15
N ASP A 95 -0.44 -5.91 -4.43
CA ASP A 95 0.65 -6.70 -4.99
C ASP A 95 0.31 -8.19 -5.05
N THR A 96 -0.84 -8.59 -4.49
CA THR A 96 -1.15 -10.01 -4.22
C THR A 96 -1.12 -10.88 -5.47
N GLN A 97 -1.53 -10.33 -6.63
CA GLN A 97 -1.54 -11.04 -7.91
C GLN A 97 -0.15 -11.48 -8.36
N TYR A 98 0.91 -10.75 -7.98
CA TYR A 98 2.29 -11.16 -8.26
C TYR A 98 2.73 -12.41 -7.51
N PHE A 99 2.01 -12.80 -6.46
CA PHE A 99 2.30 -13.98 -5.65
C PHE A 99 1.30 -15.12 -5.88
N THR A 100 0.07 -14.80 -6.30
CA THR A 100 -0.99 -15.81 -6.47
C THR A 100 -1.10 -16.34 -7.90
N ASP A 101 -0.90 -15.48 -8.89
CA ASP A 101 -1.21 -15.74 -10.28
C ASP A 101 0.04 -16.21 -11.05
N ASP A 102 -0.15 -16.71 -12.27
CA ASP A 102 0.99 -17.09 -13.12
C ASP A 102 1.84 -15.85 -13.48
N PRO A 103 3.18 -15.92 -13.43
CA PRO A 103 4.05 -14.77 -13.70
C PRO A 103 3.80 -14.07 -15.03
N THR A 104 3.33 -14.79 -16.06
CA THR A 104 3.04 -14.22 -17.38
C THR A 104 1.70 -13.46 -17.41
N SER A 105 0.83 -13.73 -16.44
CA SER A 105 -0.51 -13.17 -16.32
C SER A 105 -0.65 -12.10 -15.23
N ALA A 106 0.25 -12.12 -14.24
CA ALA A 106 0.19 -11.27 -13.05
C ALA A 106 0.26 -9.78 -13.40
N LYS A 107 -0.69 -9.00 -12.85
CA LYS A 107 -0.78 -7.56 -13.05
C LYS A 107 -1.03 -6.88 -11.71
N LEU A 108 -0.67 -5.60 -11.60
CA LEU A 108 -1.04 -4.82 -10.42
C LEU A 108 -2.56 -4.68 -10.38
N ALA A 109 -3.17 -4.99 -9.22
CA ALA A 109 -4.62 -4.94 -9.02
C ALA A 109 -5.19 -3.51 -8.93
N ALA A 110 -4.39 -2.48 -9.26
CA ALA A 110 -4.82 -1.10 -9.38
C ALA A 110 -4.67 -0.59 -10.82
N LYS A 111 -5.78 -0.06 -11.37
CA LYS A 111 -5.66 0.92 -12.45
C LYS A 111 -5.22 2.23 -11.80
N PRO A 112 -4.05 2.77 -12.15
CA PRO A 112 -3.59 4.00 -11.53
C PRO A 112 -4.58 5.13 -11.81
N VAL A 113 -4.81 5.99 -10.83
CA VAL A 113 -5.76 7.12 -10.96
C VAL A 113 -5.44 7.96 -12.20
N TYR A 114 -4.15 8.16 -12.50
CA TYR A 114 -3.66 8.88 -13.68
C TYR A 114 -3.98 8.21 -15.04
N ARG A 115 -4.36 6.92 -15.06
CA ARG A 115 -4.87 6.27 -16.29
C ARG A 115 -6.34 6.57 -16.56
N SER A 116 -7.09 7.09 -15.59
CA SER A 116 -8.45 7.58 -15.84
C SER A 116 -8.42 8.92 -16.59
N ARG A 117 -9.48 9.26 -17.34
CA ARG A 117 -9.59 10.55 -18.04
C ARG A 117 -9.43 11.75 -17.08
N LEU A 118 -10.07 11.67 -15.91
CA LEU A 118 -9.99 12.70 -14.87
C LEU A 118 -8.57 12.79 -14.27
N GLY A 119 -7.98 11.65 -13.94
CA GLY A 119 -6.63 11.63 -13.37
C GLY A 119 -5.55 12.08 -14.37
N LYS A 120 -5.72 11.79 -15.66
CA LYS A 120 -4.82 12.31 -16.70
C LYS A 120 -4.89 13.84 -16.78
N LYS A 121 -6.10 14.41 -16.79
CA LYS A 121 -6.31 15.86 -16.78
C LYS A 121 -5.77 16.52 -15.52
N ALA A 122 -5.99 15.90 -14.35
CA ALA A 122 -5.43 16.37 -13.08
C ALA A 122 -3.89 16.33 -13.10
N PHE A 123 -3.29 15.24 -13.58
CA PHE A 123 -1.84 15.11 -13.70
C PHE A 123 -1.23 16.18 -14.63
N GLU A 124 -1.84 16.41 -15.79
CA GLU A 124 -1.44 17.48 -16.71
C GLU A 124 -1.55 18.87 -16.06
N GLY A 125 -2.64 19.11 -15.31
CA GLY A 125 -2.84 20.35 -14.56
C GLY A 125 -1.80 20.56 -13.45
N PHE A 126 -1.52 19.53 -12.65
CA PHE A 126 -0.48 19.60 -11.62
C PHE A 126 0.93 19.76 -12.23
N ALA A 127 1.21 19.13 -13.36
CA ALA A 127 2.47 19.32 -14.08
C ALA A 127 2.60 20.75 -14.61
N ALA A 128 1.53 21.35 -15.14
CA ALA A 128 1.51 22.75 -15.55
C ALA A 128 1.69 23.70 -14.36
N LEU A 129 0.99 23.44 -13.24
CA LEU A 129 1.13 24.21 -12.01
C LEU A 129 2.57 24.13 -11.48
N ARG A 130 3.16 22.94 -11.39
CA ARG A 130 4.55 22.75 -10.96
C ARG A 130 5.54 23.49 -11.86
N ARG A 131 5.31 23.55 -13.17
CA ARG A 131 6.15 24.34 -14.09
C ARG A 131 6.02 25.84 -13.85
N LYS A 132 4.83 26.32 -13.50
CA LYS A 132 4.57 27.73 -13.17
C LYS A 132 5.13 28.12 -11.80
N LEU A 133 5.06 27.23 -10.82
CA LEU A 133 5.60 27.42 -9.48
C LEU A 133 7.11 27.14 -9.38
N ARG A 134 7.75 26.71 -10.49
CA ARG A 134 9.20 26.50 -10.50
C ARG A 134 9.88 27.86 -10.43
N ILE A 135 10.48 28.17 -9.28
CA ILE A 135 11.39 29.30 -9.11
C ILE A 135 12.48 29.18 -10.19
N ARG A 136 12.54 30.17 -11.08
CA ARG A 136 13.50 30.25 -12.18
C ARG A 136 14.70 31.13 -11.82
N ASP A 137 14.42 32.20 -11.08
CA ASP A 137 15.43 33.15 -10.62
C ASP A 137 15.54 33.09 -9.10
N LEU A 138 16.78 33.14 -8.60
CA LEU A 138 17.08 33.07 -7.15
C LEU A 138 16.35 34.15 -6.35
N SER A 139 16.06 35.32 -6.95
CA SER A 139 15.31 36.42 -6.34
C SER A 139 13.86 36.09 -5.98
N ASP A 140 13.28 35.09 -6.63
CA ASP A 140 11.90 34.62 -6.35
C ASP A 140 11.88 33.55 -5.24
N SER A 141 13.04 33.25 -4.63
CA SER A 141 13.12 32.33 -3.50
C SER A 141 12.66 32.99 -2.20
N TYR A 142 12.12 32.17 -1.29
CA TYR A 142 11.65 32.60 0.03
C TYR A 142 12.76 33.33 0.83
N GLU A 143 14.01 32.90 0.68
CA GLU A 143 15.19 33.50 1.31
C GLU A 143 15.54 34.89 0.73
N SER A 144 15.12 35.19 -0.50
CA SER A 144 15.35 36.51 -1.14
C SER A 144 14.25 37.52 -0.84
N ALA A 145 13.11 37.08 -0.32
CA ALA A 145 11.98 37.94 0.06
C ALA A 145 12.16 38.63 1.43
N GLY A 146 13.27 38.37 2.13
CA GLY A 146 13.60 39.02 3.40
C GLY A 146 12.69 38.63 4.57
N LEU A 147 12.08 37.44 4.53
CA LEU A 147 11.28 36.83 5.60
C LEU A 147 12.05 35.71 6.30
#